data_AF-A0A7S4GED1-F1
#
_entry.id   AF-A0A7S4GED1-F1
#
_cell.length_a   1.000
_cell.length_b   1.000
_cell.length_c   1.000
_cell.angle_alpha   90.00
_cell.angle_beta   90.00
_cell.angle_gamma   90.00
#
_symmetry.space_group_name_H-M   'P 1'
#
loop_
_entity.id
_entity.type
_entity.pdbx_description
1 polymer ?
#
loop_
_entity_poly.entity_id
_entity_poly.type
_entity_poly.pdbx_seq_one_letter_code
_entity_poly.pdbx_strand_id
1 'polypeptide(L)'
;IFFRAMAEKLLLQRIMAAGIIRIADLPEDCESKFPAINKNLAKARLSVQKVKYNSVVYVAVVNDMADEISKPATHFSQEDIIYFKNVIDVIIDKKISTQNQIMVNKRDITNEGVRPKLPDANKTYGEEDANAAIERFAAEKWLDERDSGITLGPRALMDLRLYLIDCGIDPQQWSP
;
A
#
# COMPACT_ATOMS: atom_id res chain seq x y z
N ILE A 1 10.38 33.52 -5.88
CA ILE A 1 10.74 32.46 -4.90
C ILE A 1 9.53 32.07 -4.03
N PHE A 2 8.83 33.03 -3.40
CA PHE A 2 7.64 32.76 -2.56
C PHE A 2 6.51 31.97 -3.25
N PHE A 3 6.08 32.35 -4.45
CA PHE A 3 5.01 31.65 -5.18
C PHE A 3 5.35 30.18 -5.52
N ARG A 4 6.63 29.90 -5.81
CA ARG A 4 7.10 28.55 -6.14
C ARG A 4 7.03 27.63 -4.92
N ALA A 5 7.51 28.09 -3.77
CA ALA A 5 7.42 27.36 -2.51
C ALA A 5 5.97 27.13 -2.05
N MET A 6 5.08 28.10 -2.32
CA MET A 6 3.66 27.97 -2.01
C MET A 6 2.97 26.89 -2.85
N ALA A 7 3.27 26.84 -4.16
CA ALA A 7 2.72 25.82 -5.05
C ALA A 7 3.22 24.40 -4.71
N GLU A 8 4.49 24.25 -4.36
CA GLU A 8 5.07 22.97 -3.91
C GLU A 8 4.42 22.50 -2.60
N LYS A 9 4.19 23.40 -1.64
CA LYS A 9 3.50 23.09 -0.38
C LYS A 9 2.05 22.67 -0.60
N LEU A 10 1.29 23.38 -1.43
CA LEU A 10 -0.10 23.05 -1.74
C LEU A 10 -0.22 21.68 -2.43
N LEU A 11 0.69 21.39 -3.36
CA LEU A 11 0.74 20.09 -4.03
C LEU A 11 1.01 18.97 -3.02
N LEU A 12 1.99 19.15 -2.14
CA LEU A 12 2.31 18.18 -1.09
C LEU A 12 1.13 17.96 -0.13
N GLN A 13 0.48 19.05 0.33
CA GLN A 13 -0.71 18.98 1.18
C GLN A 13 -1.83 18.18 0.52
N ARG A 14 -2.06 18.40 -0.78
CA ARG A 14 -3.07 17.66 -1.54
C ARG A 14 -2.77 16.17 -1.63
N ILE A 15 -1.52 15.80 -1.89
CA ILE A 15 -1.11 14.38 -1.97
C ILE A 15 -1.25 13.71 -0.59
N MET A 16 -0.79 14.36 0.48
CA MET A 16 -0.89 13.82 1.84
C MET A 16 -2.34 13.68 2.31
N ALA A 17 -3.20 14.67 2.03
CA ALA A 17 -4.61 14.64 2.41
C ALA A 17 -5.38 13.51 1.70
N ALA A 18 -5.00 13.19 0.46
CA ALA A 18 -5.60 12.08 -0.28
C ALA A 18 -5.05 10.71 0.16
N GLY A 19 -3.88 10.66 0.82
CA GLY A 19 -3.11 9.44 1.06
C GLY A 19 -2.49 8.88 -0.22
N ILE A 20 -3.32 8.65 -1.24
CA ILE A 20 -2.93 8.23 -2.59
C ILE A 20 -3.84 8.93 -3.61
N ILE A 21 -3.27 9.43 -4.70
CA ILE A 21 -4.01 10.19 -5.72
C ILE A 21 -3.58 9.79 -7.12
N ARG A 22 -4.50 9.77 -8.09
CA ARG A 22 -4.13 9.57 -9.50
C ARG A 22 -3.40 10.80 -9.99
N ILE A 23 -2.35 10.60 -10.78
CA ILE A 23 -1.57 11.71 -11.32
C ILE A 23 -2.42 12.64 -12.19
N ALA A 24 -3.41 12.09 -12.89
CA ALA A 24 -4.36 12.82 -13.71
C ALA A 24 -5.28 13.75 -12.92
N ASP A 25 -5.44 13.53 -11.60
CA ASP A 25 -6.23 14.41 -10.74
C ASP A 25 -5.38 15.59 -10.19
N LEU A 26 -4.06 15.57 -10.40
CA LEU A 26 -3.15 16.64 -9.99
C LEU A 26 -3.03 17.71 -11.09
N PRO A 27 -2.58 18.93 -10.75
CA PRO A 27 -2.34 19.97 -11.75
C PRO A 27 -1.38 19.51 -12.85
N GLU A 28 -1.58 20.02 -14.06
CA GLU A 28 -0.66 19.84 -15.18
C GLU A 28 0.78 20.22 -14.77
N ASP A 29 1.76 19.49 -15.31
CA ASP A 29 3.19 19.64 -15.02
C ASP A 29 3.62 19.45 -13.55
N CYS A 30 2.77 18.89 -12.68
CA CYS A 30 3.13 18.65 -11.28
C CYS A 30 4.36 17.75 -11.11
N GLU A 31 4.57 16.78 -12.01
CA GLU A 31 5.71 15.85 -11.98
C GLU A 31 7.06 16.55 -12.01
N SER A 32 7.18 17.65 -12.75
CA SER A 32 8.41 18.45 -12.84
C SER A 32 8.86 18.99 -11.48
N LYS A 33 7.95 19.07 -10.50
CA LYS A 33 8.18 19.60 -9.16
C LYS A 33 8.60 18.51 -8.17
N PHE A 34 8.38 17.22 -8.47
CA PHE A 34 8.68 16.13 -7.55
C PHE A 34 10.16 16.08 -7.11
N PRO A 35 11.17 16.29 -7.98
CA PRO A 35 12.57 16.29 -7.54
C PRO A 35 12.88 17.38 -6.50
N ALA A 36 12.32 18.57 -6.69
CA ALA A 36 12.48 19.67 -5.73
C ALA A 36 11.77 19.39 -4.40
N ILE A 37 10.56 18.83 -4.47
CA ILE A 37 9.79 18.40 -3.29
C ILE A 37 10.54 17.31 -2.52
N ASN A 38 11.02 16.26 -3.21
CA ASN A 38 11.76 15.15 -2.60
C ASN A 38 13.06 15.61 -1.95
N LYS A 39 13.77 16.58 -2.53
CA LYS A 39 14.94 17.19 -1.90
C LYS A 39 14.60 17.84 -0.54
N ASN A 40 13.42 18.45 -0.43
CA ASN A 40 12.95 19.05 0.83
C ASN A 40 12.47 17.99 1.83
N LEU A 41 11.78 16.95 1.33
CA LEU A 41 11.24 15.85 2.14
C LEU A 41 12.32 14.88 2.66
N ALA A 42 13.47 14.78 2.00
CA ALA A 42 14.56 13.88 2.36
C ALA A 42 15.02 14.04 3.82
N LYS A 43 14.96 15.26 4.38
CA LYS A 43 15.29 15.52 5.79
C LYS A 43 14.35 14.82 6.76
N ALA A 44 13.08 14.68 6.38
CA ALA A 44 12.06 13.94 7.11
C ALA A 44 11.98 12.47 6.68
N ARG A 45 12.87 12.03 5.77
CA ARG A 45 12.90 10.67 5.21
C ARG A 45 11.56 10.27 4.58
N LEU A 46 10.95 11.26 3.94
CA LEU A 46 9.75 11.11 3.15
C LEU A 46 10.12 11.28 1.68
N SER A 47 9.37 10.61 0.81
CA SER A 47 9.49 10.79 -0.63
C SER A 47 8.12 10.74 -1.30
N VAL A 48 7.93 11.58 -2.32
CA VAL A 48 6.84 11.44 -3.28
C VAL A 48 7.26 10.34 -4.26
N GLN A 49 6.51 9.24 -4.25
CA GLN A 49 6.71 8.11 -5.15
C GLN A 49 5.52 7.95 -6.09
N LYS A 50 5.76 7.24 -7.19
CA LYS A 50 4.76 6.88 -8.18
C LYS A 50 4.76 5.39 -8.47
N VAL A 51 3.58 4.85 -8.73
CA VAL A 51 3.40 3.48 -9.19
C VAL A 51 2.38 3.43 -10.32
N LYS A 52 2.64 2.61 -11.33
CA LYS A 52 1.66 2.28 -12.36
C LYS A 52 0.84 1.08 -11.88
N TYR A 53 -0.48 1.22 -11.88
CA TYR A 53 -1.43 0.19 -11.48
C TYR A 53 -2.62 0.19 -12.46
N ASN A 54 -2.82 -0.90 -13.20
CA ASN A 54 -3.85 -1.01 -14.25
C ASN A 54 -3.83 0.16 -15.26
N SER A 55 -2.65 0.51 -15.76
CA SER A 55 -2.44 1.64 -16.67
C SER A 55 -2.71 3.03 -16.09
N VAL A 56 -3.08 3.13 -14.82
CA VAL A 56 -3.22 4.40 -14.09
C VAL A 56 -1.97 4.64 -13.26
N VAL A 57 -1.45 5.87 -13.28
CA VAL A 57 -0.32 6.26 -12.43
C VAL A 57 -0.85 6.89 -11.15
N TYR A 58 -0.48 6.30 -10.02
CA TYR A 58 -0.78 6.81 -8.68
C TYR A 58 0.44 7.47 -8.09
N VAL A 59 0.20 8.44 -7.21
CA VAL A 59 1.22 9.20 -6.49
C VAL A 59 0.86 9.22 -5.01
N ALA A 60 1.86 9.04 -4.17
CA ALA A 60 1.73 9.12 -2.72
C ALA A 60 3.00 9.68 -2.07
N VAL A 61 2.85 10.20 -0.85
CA VAL A 61 3.99 10.41 0.05
C VAL A 61 4.21 9.13 0.85
N VAL A 62 5.42 8.62 0.79
CA VAL A 62 5.84 7.41 1.50
C VAL A 62 6.96 7.73 2.48
N ASN A 63 7.06 6.92 3.52
CA ASN A 63 8.13 7.00 4.51
C ASN A 63 9.22 5.99 4.17
N ASP A 64 10.45 6.46 4.00
CA ASP A 64 11.60 5.65 3.59
C ASP A 64 12.27 4.89 4.77
N MET A 65 11.77 5.07 6.01
CA MET A 65 12.36 4.54 7.26
C MET A 65 11.51 3.55 8.03
N ALA A 66 10.19 3.64 7.93
CA ALA A 66 9.34 2.78 8.72
C ALA A 66 9.50 1.33 8.25
N ASP A 67 9.61 0.39 9.21
CA ASP A 67 9.39 -1.03 8.93
C ASP A 67 8.13 -1.12 8.07
N GLU A 68 8.25 -1.60 6.84
CA GLU A 68 7.25 -1.31 5.81
C GLU A 68 5.85 -1.83 6.19
N ILE A 69 5.82 -2.90 6.97
CA ILE A 69 4.64 -3.57 7.52
C ILE A 69 4.00 -2.78 8.67
N SER A 70 4.73 -1.86 9.32
CA SER A 70 4.23 -0.98 10.38
C SER A 70 3.62 0.33 9.86
N LYS A 71 3.73 0.64 8.58
CA LYS A 71 3.15 1.87 7.98
C LYS A 71 1.62 1.93 8.09
N PRO A 72 0.87 0.81 8.01
CA PRO A 72 -0.56 0.80 8.33
C PRO A 72 -0.85 1.04 9.83
N ALA A 73 0.14 0.93 10.73
CA ALA A 73 -0.09 0.92 12.19
C ALA A 73 -0.71 2.21 12.76
N THR A 74 -0.74 3.32 12.01
CA THR A 74 -1.47 4.52 12.43
C THR A 74 -2.99 4.39 12.34
N HIS A 75 -3.50 3.44 11.54
CA HIS A 75 -4.94 3.27 11.29
C HIS A 75 -5.48 1.88 11.64
N PHE A 76 -4.59 0.90 11.85
CA PHE A 76 -4.97 -0.49 12.07
C PHE A 76 -4.57 -1.00 13.45
N SER A 77 -5.37 -1.92 13.99
CA SER A 77 -5.04 -2.63 15.23
C SER A 77 -3.81 -3.51 15.04
N GLN A 78 -3.15 -3.92 16.14
CA GLN A 78 -2.00 -4.81 16.05
C GLN A 78 -2.37 -6.13 15.36
N GLU A 79 -3.56 -6.64 15.66
CA GLU A 79 -4.11 -7.85 15.06
C GLU A 79 -4.31 -7.69 13.55
N ASP A 80 -4.88 -6.57 13.12
CA ASP A 80 -5.05 -6.25 11.70
C ASP A 80 -3.71 -6.13 10.97
N ILE A 81 -2.68 -5.57 11.60
CA ILE A 81 -1.34 -5.47 10.99
C ILE A 81 -0.72 -6.87 10.79
N ILE A 82 -0.84 -7.76 11.79
CA ILE A 82 -0.36 -9.14 11.67
C ILE A 82 -1.15 -9.86 10.57
N TYR A 83 -2.47 -9.68 10.54
CA TYR A 83 -3.31 -10.25 9.49
C TYR A 83 -2.93 -9.73 8.11
N PHE A 84 -2.72 -8.41 7.96
CA PHE A 84 -2.29 -7.78 6.71
C PHE A 84 -0.99 -8.38 6.20
N LYS A 85 0.00 -8.58 7.08
CA LYS A 85 1.26 -9.24 6.74
C LYS A 85 1.01 -10.64 6.19
N ASN A 86 0.22 -11.46 6.90
CA ASN A 86 -0.08 -12.82 6.46
C ASN A 86 -0.78 -12.83 5.09
N VAL A 87 -1.69 -11.87 4.82
CA VAL A 87 -2.35 -11.71 3.52
C VAL A 87 -1.34 -11.37 2.42
N ILE A 88 -0.41 -10.44 2.67
CA ILE A 88 0.64 -10.08 1.71
C ILE A 88 1.51 -11.29 1.40
N ASP A 89 1.93 -12.04 2.42
CA ASP A 89 2.78 -13.22 2.25
C ASP A 89 2.09 -14.26 1.37
N VAL A 90 0.80 -14.51 1.58
CA VAL A 90 0.00 -15.40 0.72
C VAL A 90 -0.08 -14.92 -0.73
N ILE A 91 -0.24 -13.61 -0.96
CA ILE A 91 -0.27 -13.02 -2.32
C ILE A 91 1.10 -13.14 -2.99
N ILE A 92 2.19 -12.85 -2.26
CA ILE A 92 3.57 -12.94 -2.74
C ILE A 92 3.93 -14.39 -3.07
N ASP A 93 3.64 -15.32 -2.18
CA ASP A 93 3.88 -16.76 -2.38
C ASP A 93 3.10 -17.27 -3.60
N LYS A 94 1.86 -16.80 -3.80
CA LYS A 94 1.07 -17.11 -4.99
C LYS A 94 1.73 -16.58 -6.27
N LYS A 95 2.22 -15.33 -6.26
CA LYS A 95 2.93 -14.72 -7.39
C LYS A 95 4.20 -15.50 -7.74
N ILE A 96 4.99 -15.86 -6.74
CA ILE A 96 6.26 -16.58 -6.91
C ILE A 96 6.00 -17.99 -7.44
N SER A 97 5.08 -18.73 -6.82
CA SER A 97 4.81 -20.14 -7.16
C SER A 97 4.17 -20.33 -8.54
N THR A 98 3.34 -19.40 -9.00
CA THR A 98 2.60 -19.52 -10.26
C THR A 98 3.16 -18.68 -11.40
N GLN A 99 4.18 -17.85 -11.12
CA GLN A 99 4.82 -16.86 -12.00
C GLN A 99 3.90 -15.80 -12.64
N ASN A 100 2.57 -15.98 -12.68
CA ASN A 100 1.63 -15.08 -13.34
C ASN A 100 0.34 -14.80 -12.57
N GLN A 101 -0.03 -15.60 -11.55
CA GLN A 101 -1.24 -15.33 -10.78
C GLN A 101 -0.93 -14.45 -9.58
N ILE A 102 -1.51 -13.25 -9.55
CA ILE A 102 -1.23 -12.25 -8.51
C ILE A 102 -2.44 -12.00 -7.61
N MET A 103 -3.50 -12.78 -7.84
CA MET A 103 -4.77 -12.71 -7.14
C MET A 103 -5.01 -14.00 -6.36
N VAL A 104 -5.52 -13.83 -5.15
CA VAL A 104 -5.88 -14.92 -4.23
C VAL A 104 -7.38 -14.88 -3.96
N ASN A 105 -8.01 -16.03 -3.72
CA ASN A 105 -9.43 -16.01 -3.39
C ASN A 105 -9.61 -15.49 -1.97
N LYS A 106 -10.71 -14.79 -1.72
CA LYS A 106 -11.07 -14.32 -0.37
C LYS A 106 -11.06 -15.45 0.66
N ARG A 107 -11.54 -16.63 0.28
CA ARG A 107 -11.53 -17.84 1.12
C ARG A 107 -10.13 -18.32 1.51
N ASP A 108 -9.14 -18.11 0.64
CA ASP A 108 -7.76 -18.54 0.91
C ASP A 108 -7.15 -17.67 2.02
N ILE A 109 -7.55 -16.40 2.11
CA ILE A 109 -7.03 -15.45 3.09
C ILE A 109 -7.89 -15.28 4.35
N THR A 110 -9.16 -15.70 4.33
CA THR A 110 -10.00 -15.76 5.54
C THR A 110 -9.85 -17.07 6.34
N ASN A 111 -9.08 -18.02 5.81
CA ASN A 111 -8.80 -19.30 6.45
C ASN A 111 -8.00 -19.15 7.76
N GLU A 112 -8.19 -20.07 8.70
CA GLU A 112 -7.58 -20.02 10.04
C GLU A 112 -6.05 -19.95 10.00
N GLY A 113 -5.42 -20.53 8.98
CA GLY A 113 -3.96 -20.51 8.79
C GLY A 113 -3.39 -19.13 8.48
N VAL A 114 -4.21 -18.19 8.01
CA VAL A 114 -3.82 -16.82 7.65
C VAL A 114 -4.20 -15.83 8.77
N ARG A 115 -5.17 -16.17 9.61
CA ARG A 115 -5.61 -15.31 10.72
C ARG A 115 -4.54 -15.24 11.83
N PRO A 116 -4.37 -14.08 12.48
CA PRO A 116 -3.40 -13.92 13.56
C PRO A 116 -3.75 -14.80 14.76
N LYS A 117 -2.73 -15.45 15.33
CA LYS A 117 -2.85 -16.16 16.61
C LYS A 117 -2.71 -15.14 17.74
N LEU A 118 -3.80 -14.88 18.44
CA LEU A 118 -3.79 -13.92 19.54
C LEU A 118 -3.22 -14.59 20.81
N PRO A 119 -2.43 -13.86 21.61
CA PRO A 119 -1.83 -14.41 22.82
C PRO A 119 -2.85 -14.69 23.94
N ASP A 120 -4.04 -14.10 23.86
CA ASP A 120 -5.14 -14.36 24.79
C ASP A 120 -6.05 -15.48 24.22
N ALA A 121 -6.12 -16.61 24.93
CA ALA A 121 -6.90 -17.78 24.53
C ALA A 121 -8.42 -17.50 24.41
N ASN A 122 -8.91 -16.41 25.01
CA ASN A 122 -10.33 -16.03 24.94
C ASN A 122 -10.64 -15.02 23.82
N LYS A 123 -9.62 -14.46 23.16
CA LYS A 123 -9.80 -13.54 22.05
C LYS A 123 -9.43 -14.26 20.75
N THR A 124 -10.40 -14.53 19.90
CA THR A 124 -10.17 -15.11 18.58
C THR A 124 -10.30 -14.04 17.52
N TYR A 125 -9.35 -13.96 16.60
CA TYR A 125 -9.52 -13.19 15.36
C TYR A 125 -10.35 -14.04 14.39
N GLY A 126 -11.64 -13.73 14.30
CA GLY A 126 -12.61 -14.52 13.57
C GLY A 126 -12.60 -14.26 12.07
N GLU A 127 -13.46 -14.99 11.35
CA GLU A 127 -13.71 -14.72 9.93
C GLU A 127 -14.39 -13.35 9.71
N GLU A 128 -15.26 -12.92 10.64
CA GLU A 128 -15.89 -11.59 10.59
C GLU A 128 -14.84 -10.47 10.70
N ASP A 129 -13.90 -10.59 11.65
CA ASP A 129 -12.79 -9.64 11.80
C ASP A 129 -11.92 -9.59 10.53
N ALA A 130 -11.61 -10.77 9.97
CA ALA A 130 -10.84 -10.89 8.74
C ALA A 130 -11.53 -10.21 7.54
N ASN A 131 -12.84 -10.41 7.38
CA ASN A 131 -13.63 -9.77 6.33
C ASN A 131 -13.67 -8.24 6.51
N ALA A 132 -13.93 -7.77 7.74
CA ALA A 132 -13.95 -6.34 8.05
C ALA A 132 -12.56 -5.70 7.86
N ALA A 133 -11.47 -6.43 8.11
CA ALA A 133 -10.12 -5.95 7.84
C ALA A 133 -9.83 -5.84 6.34
N ILE A 134 -10.20 -6.85 5.54
CA ILE A 134 -10.09 -6.79 4.07
C ILE A 134 -10.80 -5.55 3.52
N GLU A 135 -12.04 -5.30 3.95
CA GLU A 135 -12.81 -4.13 3.51
C GLU A 135 -12.11 -2.81 3.84
N ARG A 136 -11.55 -2.69 5.06
CA ARG A 136 -10.79 -1.50 5.46
C ARG A 136 -9.50 -1.34 4.65
N PHE A 137 -8.75 -2.43 4.42
CA PHE A 137 -7.56 -2.39 3.56
C PHE A 137 -7.89 -2.00 2.12
N ALA A 138 -9.01 -2.47 1.58
CA ALA A 138 -9.47 -2.11 0.24
C ALA A 138 -9.92 -0.64 0.16
N ALA A 139 -10.60 -0.13 1.19
CA ALA A 139 -11.00 1.27 1.29
C ALA A 139 -9.77 2.21 1.25
N GLU A 140 -8.70 1.83 1.95
CA GLU A 140 -7.43 2.57 2.00
C GLU A 140 -6.43 2.23 0.87
N LYS A 141 -6.86 1.42 -0.12
CA LYS A 141 -6.05 1.03 -1.30
C LYS A 141 -4.79 0.23 -0.98
N TRP A 142 -4.72 -0.39 0.19
CA TRP A 142 -3.72 -1.40 0.53
C TRP A 142 -3.95 -2.71 -0.21
N LEU A 143 -5.22 -3.12 -0.32
CA LEU A 143 -5.65 -4.24 -1.15
C LEU A 143 -6.54 -3.73 -2.28
N ASP A 144 -6.68 -4.53 -3.32
CA ASP A 144 -7.68 -4.33 -4.38
C ASP A 144 -8.49 -5.63 -4.51
N GLU A 145 -9.78 -5.54 -4.20
CA GLU A 145 -10.74 -6.64 -4.27
C GLU A 145 -11.50 -6.53 -5.60
N ARG A 146 -11.49 -7.61 -6.37
CA ARG A 146 -12.20 -7.73 -7.65
C ARG A 146 -12.96 -9.05 -7.69
N ASP A 147 -13.80 -9.20 -8.71
CA ASP A 147 -14.56 -10.44 -8.93
C ASP A 147 -13.67 -11.69 -9.01
N SER A 148 -12.44 -11.56 -9.51
CA SER A 148 -11.45 -12.64 -9.65
C SER A 148 -10.60 -12.89 -8.40
N GLY A 149 -10.79 -12.12 -7.31
CA GLY A 149 -10.06 -12.28 -6.05
C GLY A 149 -9.43 -10.98 -5.54
N ILE A 150 -8.46 -11.13 -4.65
CA ILE A 150 -7.81 -10.05 -3.92
C ILE A 150 -6.33 -10.01 -4.29
N THR A 151 -5.79 -8.80 -4.46
CA THR A 151 -4.38 -8.52 -4.78
C THR A 151 -3.90 -7.32 -3.97
N LEU A 152 -2.59 -7.03 -4.01
CA LEU A 152 -2.03 -5.77 -3.54
C LEU A 152 -2.63 -4.59 -4.33
N GLY A 153 -3.03 -3.56 -3.59
CA GLY A 153 -3.46 -2.28 -4.11
C GLY A 153 -2.28 -1.33 -4.35
N PRO A 154 -2.52 -0.19 -5.02
CA PRO A 154 -1.47 0.74 -5.41
C PRO A 154 -0.76 1.40 -4.21
N ARG A 155 -1.42 1.53 -3.03
CA ARG A 155 -0.76 2.05 -1.82
C ARG A 155 0.30 1.07 -1.32
N ALA A 156 -0.05 -0.22 -1.25
CA ALA A 156 0.86 -1.28 -0.82
C ALA A 156 2.10 -1.35 -1.73
N LEU A 157 1.94 -1.24 -3.06
CA LEU A 157 3.07 -1.27 -3.99
C LEU A 157 4.08 -0.13 -3.80
N MET A 158 3.65 1.01 -3.27
CA MET A 158 4.54 2.15 -2.97
C MET A 158 5.16 2.04 -1.58
N ASP A 159 4.35 1.71 -0.57
CA ASP A 159 4.82 1.68 0.81
C ASP A 159 5.63 0.42 1.16
N LEU A 160 5.36 -0.70 0.48
CA LEU A 160 6.05 -1.98 0.67
C LEU A 160 7.11 -2.22 -0.41
N ARG A 161 7.59 -1.14 -1.04
CA ARG A 161 8.42 -1.25 -2.23
C ARG A 161 9.73 -2.01 -1.96
N LEU A 162 10.42 -1.75 -0.85
CA LEU A 162 11.68 -2.42 -0.56
C LEU A 162 11.45 -3.89 -0.21
N TYR A 163 10.40 -4.19 0.56
CA TYR A 163 9.97 -5.55 0.89
C TYR A 163 9.66 -6.36 -0.36
N LEU A 164 8.90 -5.79 -1.30
CA LEU A 164 8.60 -6.45 -2.57
C LEU A 164 9.88 -6.71 -3.39
N ILE A 165 10.80 -5.75 -3.44
CA ILE A 165 12.10 -5.92 -4.12
C ILE A 165 12.94 -7.01 -3.46
N ASP A 166 12.97 -7.07 -2.13
CA ASP A 166 13.67 -8.12 -1.37
C ASP A 166 13.08 -9.51 -1.63
N CYS A 167 11.77 -9.59 -1.89
CA CYS A 167 11.09 -10.80 -2.36
C CYS A 167 11.28 -11.09 -3.87
N GLY A 168 12.03 -10.27 -4.60
CA GLY A 168 12.26 -10.42 -6.04
C GLY A 168 11.10 -9.95 -6.94
N ILE A 169 10.21 -9.10 -6.42
CA ILE A 169 9.05 -8.56 -7.13
C ILE A 169 9.32 -7.09 -7.50
N ASP A 170 9.14 -6.73 -8.78
CA ASP A 170 9.16 -5.33 -9.23
C ASP A 170 7.76 -4.70 -9.13
N PRO A 171 7.51 -3.75 -8.22
CA PRO A 171 6.19 -3.14 -8.06
C PRO A 171 5.74 -2.34 -9.28
N GLN A 172 6.64 -1.92 -10.17
CA GLN A 172 6.28 -1.21 -11.41
C GLN A 172 5.72 -2.14 -12.49
N GLN A 173 5.96 -3.45 -12.35
CA GLN A 173 5.43 -4.49 -13.24
C GLN A 173 4.17 -5.16 -12.68
N TRP A 174 3.70 -4.72 -11.51
CA TRP A 174 2.50 -5.27 -10.89
C TRP A 174 1.25 -4.85 -11.65
N SER A 175 0.61 -5.82 -12.31
CA SER A 175 -0.62 -5.61 -13.08
C SER A 175 -1.59 -6.78 -12.85
N PRO A 176 -2.58 -6.62 -11.97
CA PRO A 176 -3.60 -7.63 -11.71
C PRO A 176 -4.63 -7.74 -12.82
#